data_AF-A0A7R7VEF1-F1
#
_entry.id   AF-A0A7R7VEF1-F1
#
_cell.length_a   1.000
_cell.length_b   1.000
_cell.length_c   1.000
_cell.angle_alpha   90.00
_cell.angle_beta   90.00
_cell.angle_gamma   90.00
#
_symmetry.space_group_name_H-M   'P 1'
#
loop_
_entity.id
_entity.type
_entity.pdbx_description
1 polymer ?
#
loop_
_entity_poly.entity_id
_entity_poly.type
_entity_poly.pdbx_seq_one_letter_code
_entity_poly.pdbx_strand_id
1 'polypeptide(L)'
;MAFHTWNQNTVRQIHNAVTPSNDQPNPRVPLSSKHDLDTAVDAARRAFTTVDERKCRIRPFLCDLEINKDALAELLSLEQGKPLSQAKTEIQRTKDLVRNMIEVDIPARN
;
A
#
# COMPACT_ATOMS: atom_id res chain seq x y z
N MET A 1 10.68 -10.35 10.67
CA MET A 1 9.30 -9.97 10.29
C MET A 1 8.78 -11.07 9.39
N ALA A 2 7.74 -11.79 9.82
CA ALA A 2 7.14 -12.82 8.99
C ALA A 2 6.35 -12.13 7.87
N PHE A 3 6.78 -12.28 6.62
CA PHE A 3 5.93 -11.95 5.48
C PHE A 3 4.71 -12.86 5.58
N HIS A 4 3.53 -12.26 5.82
CA HIS A 4 2.28 -12.98 5.66
C HIS A 4 2.24 -13.45 4.20
N THR A 5 2.24 -14.77 4.00
CA THR A 5 2.02 -15.33 2.67
C THR A 5 0.66 -14.85 2.19
N TRP A 6 0.61 -14.30 0.98
CA TRP A 6 -0.66 -13.97 0.33
C TRP A 6 -1.61 -15.18 0.44
N ASN A 7 -2.84 -14.95 0.88
CA ASN A 7 -3.85 -16.01 0.93
C ASN A 7 -4.17 -16.46 -0.50
N GLN A 8 -3.46 -17.48 -0.99
CA GLN A 8 -3.71 -18.07 -2.31
C GLN A 8 -4.92 -19.03 -2.30
N ASN A 9 -5.50 -19.31 -1.13
CA ASN A 9 -6.46 -20.40 -0.95
C ASN A 9 -7.93 -20.00 -1.25
N THR A 10 -8.23 -18.71 -1.47
CA THR A 10 -9.58 -18.24 -1.85
C THR A 10 -9.68 -17.75 -3.30
N VAL A 11 -8.60 -17.85 -4.08
CA VAL A 11 -8.50 -17.27 -5.43
C VAL A 11 -9.35 -18.05 -6.42
N ARG A 12 -10.47 -17.47 -6.85
CA ARG A 12 -11.33 -18.04 -7.90
C ARG A 12 -11.13 -17.38 -9.27
N GLN A 13 -10.59 -16.16 -9.29
CA GLN A 13 -10.40 -15.38 -10.50
C GLN A 13 -9.08 -14.60 -10.43
N ILE A 14 -8.43 -14.45 -11.58
CA ILE A 14 -7.16 -13.75 -11.75
C ILE A 14 -7.38 -12.58 -12.71
N HIS A 15 -6.73 -11.45 -12.44
CA HIS A 15 -6.70 -10.28 -13.30
C HIS A 15 -5.26 -9.91 -13.67
N ASN A 16 -5.07 -9.44 -14.90
CA ASN A 16 -3.84 -8.80 -15.36
C ASN A 16 -4.21 -7.39 -15.79
N ALA A 17 -3.72 -6.38 -15.07
CA ALA A 17 -3.82 -5.01 -15.55
C ALA A 17 -2.97 -4.84 -16.81
N VAL A 18 -3.38 -3.96 -17.73
CA VAL A 18 -2.60 -3.67 -18.94
C VAL A 18 -1.79 -2.41 -18.71
N THR A 19 -0.50 -2.47 -19.04
CA THR A 19 0.41 -1.34 -18.93
C THR A 19 0.13 -0.30 -20.02
N PRO A 20 -0.16 0.97 -19.66
CA PRO A 20 -0.52 2.01 -20.65
C PRO A 20 0.59 2.39 -21.64
N SER A 21 1.86 2.08 -21.34
CA SER A 21 2.99 2.50 -22.17
C SER A 21 3.32 1.56 -23.33
N ASN A 22 2.81 0.31 -23.31
CA ASN A 22 3.15 -0.69 -24.32
C ASN A 22 2.06 -1.77 -24.55
N ASP A 23 0.88 -1.62 -23.93
CA ASP A 23 -0.25 -2.55 -24.00
C ASP A 23 0.07 -4.00 -23.58
N GLN A 24 1.15 -4.21 -22.81
CA GLN A 24 1.50 -5.53 -22.29
C GLN A 24 0.82 -5.82 -20.94
N PRO A 25 0.47 -7.08 -20.66
CA PRO A 25 -0.13 -7.46 -19.38
C PRO A 25 0.89 -7.42 -18.24
N ASN A 26 0.46 -6.88 -17.10
CA ASN A 26 1.17 -6.96 -15.82
C ASN A 26 1.05 -8.35 -15.17
N PRO A 27 1.84 -8.63 -14.11
CA PRO A 27 1.75 -9.89 -13.38
C PRO A 27 0.32 -10.22 -12.90
N ARG A 28 0.03 -11.51 -12.82
CA ARG A 28 -1.25 -12.05 -12.36
C ARG A 28 -1.52 -11.65 -10.92
N VAL A 29 -2.64 -10.97 -10.69
CA VAL A 29 -3.15 -10.65 -9.34
C VAL A 29 -4.48 -11.36 -9.06
N PRO A 30 -4.68 -11.90 -7.84
CA PRO A 30 -5.93 -12.53 -7.48
C PRO A 30 -7.04 -11.49 -7.27
N LEU A 31 -8.24 -11.79 -7.76
CA LEU A 31 -9.44 -10.99 -7.46
C LEU A 31 -10.01 -11.42 -6.10
N SER A 32 -10.22 -10.43 -5.23
CA SER A 32 -10.87 -10.64 -3.93
C SER A 32 -12.36 -10.95 -4.13
N SER A 33 -12.86 -11.96 -3.43
CA SER A 33 -14.28 -12.27 -3.37
C SER A 33 -15.02 -11.33 -2.41
N LYS A 34 -16.35 -11.34 -2.44
CA LYS A 34 -17.17 -10.65 -1.43
C LYS A 34 -16.82 -11.09 -0.01
N HIS A 35 -16.53 -12.37 0.20
CA HIS A 35 -16.18 -12.89 1.52
C HIS A 35 -14.82 -12.38 2.01
N ASP A 36 -13.83 -12.26 1.12
CA ASP A 36 -12.52 -11.67 1.45
C ASP A 36 -12.69 -10.21 1.87
N LEU A 37 -13.55 -9.45 1.17
CA LEU A 37 -13.88 -8.07 1.53
C LEU A 37 -14.53 -7.99 2.91
N ASP A 38 -15.57 -8.79 3.17
CA ASP A 38 -16.29 -8.79 4.45
C ASP A 38 -15.30 -9.14 5.60
N THR A 39 -14.41 -10.11 5.38
CA THR A 39 -13.36 -10.49 6.33
C THR A 39 -12.36 -9.36 6.60
N ALA A 40 -11.92 -8.66 5.54
CA ALA A 40 -10.99 -7.53 5.65
C ALA A 40 -11.60 -6.37 6.43
N VAL A 41 -12.88 -6.05 6.22
CA VAL A 41 -13.60 -5.01 6.96
C VAL A 41 -13.70 -5.35 8.44
N ASP A 42 -14.06 -6.58 8.77
CA ASP A 42 -14.15 -7.00 10.18
C ASP A 42 -12.78 -7.02 10.87
N ALA A 43 -11.72 -7.41 10.15
CA ALA A 43 -10.36 -7.29 10.66
C ALA A 43 -9.95 -5.83 10.91
N ALA A 44 -10.27 -4.93 9.98
CA ALA A 44 -9.99 -3.50 10.14
C ALA A 44 -10.71 -2.90 11.35
N ARG A 45 -11.99 -3.29 11.59
CA ARG A 45 -12.74 -2.88 12.79
C ARG A 45 -12.07 -3.33 14.07
N ARG A 46 -11.61 -4.58 14.14
CA ARG A 46 -10.90 -5.12 15.32
C ARG A 46 -9.54 -4.47 15.55
N ALA A 47 -8.85 -4.07 14.47
CA ALA A 47 -7.53 -3.46 14.54
C ALA A 47 -7.56 -1.94 14.86
N PHE A 48 -8.75 -1.33 14.91
CA PHE A 48 -8.89 0.10 15.20
C PHE A 48 -8.33 0.42 16.58
N THR A 49 -7.45 1.41 16.63
CA THR A 49 -6.71 1.77 17.84
C THR A 49 -6.48 3.29 17.95
N THR A 50 -5.88 3.73 19.06
CA THR A 50 -5.57 5.12 19.40
C THR A 50 -4.63 5.77 18.38
N VAL A 51 -4.64 7.11 18.33
CA VAL A 51 -3.74 7.88 17.46
C VAL A 51 -2.28 7.54 17.76
N ASP A 52 -1.91 7.45 19.03
CA ASP A 52 -0.53 7.20 19.45
C ASP A 52 -0.02 5.83 19.03
N GLU A 53 -0.84 4.79 19.18
CA GLU A 53 -0.50 3.46 18.69
C GLU A 53 -0.33 3.45 17.17
N ARG A 54 -1.18 4.16 16.42
CA ARG A 54 -1.02 4.30 14.97
C ARG A 54 0.27 5.02 14.62
N LYS A 55 0.59 6.16 15.26
CA LYS A 55 1.85 6.90 15.06
C LYS A 55 3.06 5.98 15.32
N CYS A 56 3.01 5.17 16.38
CA CYS A 56 4.07 4.20 16.71
C CYS A 56 4.28 3.17 15.58
N ARG A 57 3.20 2.61 15.03
CA ARG A 57 3.25 1.60 13.96
C ARG A 57 3.64 2.17 12.58
N ILE A 58 3.31 3.44 12.30
CA ILE A 58 3.63 4.08 11.01
C ILE A 58 5.11 4.46 10.91
N ARG A 59 5.81 4.74 12.02
CA ARG A 59 7.23 5.12 11.99
C ARG A 59 8.14 4.08 11.31
N PRO A 60 8.07 2.77 11.66
CA PRO A 60 8.81 1.73 10.94
C PRO A 60 8.45 1.65 9.45
N PHE A 61 7.17 1.83 9.10
CA PHE A 61 6.72 1.83 7.70
C PHE A 61 7.41 2.93 6.85
N LEU A 62 7.67 4.10 7.42
CA LEU A 62 8.44 5.15 6.72
C LEU A 62 9.88 4.73 6.40
N CYS A 63 10.51 3.94 7.27
CA CYS A 63 11.83 3.37 7.02
C CYS A 63 11.77 2.35 5.87
N ASP A 64 10.78 1.47 5.90
CA ASP A 64 10.59 0.46 4.84
C ASP A 64 10.28 1.12 3.49
N LEU A 65 9.51 2.22 3.48
CA LEU A 65 9.21 2.98 2.27
C LEU A 65 10.47 3.58 1.65
N GLU A 66 11.41 4.07 2.47
CA GLU A 66 12.70 4.59 1.98
C GLU A 66 13.59 3.48 1.43
N ILE A 67 13.68 2.34 2.13
CA ILE A 67 14.48 1.18 1.70
C ILE A 67 13.99 0.66 0.35
N ASN A 68 12.68 0.67 0.11
CA ASN A 68 12.06 0.08 -1.08
C ASN A 68 11.72 1.12 -2.17
N LYS A 69 12.13 2.38 -2.03
CA LYS A 69 11.65 3.48 -2.89
C LYS A 69 11.87 3.28 -4.38
N ASP A 70 13.02 2.73 -4.78
CA ASP A 70 13.37 2.55 -6.19
C ASP A 70 12.54 1.42 -6.82
N ALA A 71 12.42 0.29 -6.13
CA ALA A 71 11.58 -0.83 -6.57
C ALA A 71 10.09 -0.43 -6.67
N LEU A 72 9.60 0.35 -5.70
CA LEU A 72 8.23 0.88 -5.74
C LEU A 72 8.03 1.86 -6.90
N ALA A 73 9.02 2.71 -7.20
CA ALA A 73 8.94 3.65 -8.32
C ALA A 73 8.96 2.93 -9.68
N GLU A 74 9.75 1.87 -9.82
CA GLU A 74 9.77 1.03 -11.01
C GLU A 74 8.41 0.34 -11.22
N LEU A 75 7.85 -0.27 -10.18
CA LEU A 75 6.53 -0.89 -10.24
C LEU A 75 5.44 0.11 -10.61
N LEU A 76 5.44 1.29 -9.97
CA LEU A 76 4.47 2.34 -10.23
C LEU A 76 4.57 2.91 -11.66
N SER A 77 5.79 3.01 -12.20
CA SER A 77 6.05 3.42 -13.57
C SER A 77 5.55 2.38 -14.57
N LEU A 78 5.78 1.09 -14.28
CA LEU A 78 5.26 -0.02 -15.07
C LEU A 78 3.72 -0.02 -15.08
N GLU A 79 3.08 0.04 -13.92
CA GLU A 79 1.62 -0.08 -13.83
C GLU A 79 0.85 1.10 -14.44
N GLN A 80 1.41 2.32 -14.37
CA GLN A 80 0.72 3.54 -14.80
C GLN A 80 1.27 4.16 -16.09
N GLY A 81 2.40 3.68 -16.61
CA GLY A 81 3.04 4.23 -17.81
C GLY A 81 3.71 5.61 -17.62
N LYS A 82 3.78 6.12 -16.39
CA LYS A 82 4.41 7.42 -16.10
C LYS A 82 5.95 7.31 -16.16
N PRO A 83 6.69 8.40 -16.49
CA PRO A 83 8.14 8.40 -16.39
C PRO A 83 8.64 8.04 -14.98
N LEU A 84 9.76 7.31 -14.90
CA LEU A 84 10.34 6.89 -13.62
C LEU A 84 10.63 8.06 -12.66
N SER A 85 11.04 9.22 -13.20
CA SER A 85 11.26 10.43 -12.40
C SER A 85 9.98 10.94 -11.72
N GLN A 86 8.83 10.83 -12.40
CA GLN A 86 7.53 11.18 -11.84
C GLN A 86 7.13 10.17 -10.76
N ALA A 87 7.34 8.87 -11.00
CA ALA A 87 7.09 7.83 -10.00
C ALA A 87 7.93 8.03 -8.73
N LYS A 88 9.24 8.31 -8.85
CA LYS A 88 10.11 8.63 -7.71
C LYS A 88 9.63 9.84 -6.93
N THR A 89 9.18 10.88 -7.64
CA THR A 89 8.60 12.08 -7.01
C THR A 89 7.34 11.74 -6.21
N GLU A 90 6.49 10.85 -6.71
CA GLU A 90 5.26 10.43 -6.03
C GLU A 90 5.52 9.62 -4.76
N ILE A 91 6.49 8.69 -4.80
CA ILE A 91 6.93 7.95 -3.60
C ILE A 91 7.50 8.91 -2.55
N GLN A 92 8.34 9.87 -2.97
CA GLN A 92 8.91 10.85 -2.05
C GLN A 92 7.83 11.74 -1.43
N ARG A 93 6.87 12.26 -2.23
CA ARG A 93 5.72 13.03 -1.72
C ARG A 93 4.88 12.22 -0.74
N THR A 94 4.67 10.93 -1.00
CA THR A 94 3.95 10.04 -0.09
C THR A 94 4.67 9.91 1.25
N LYS A 95 6.00 9.72 1.24
CA LYS A 95 6.80 9.65 2.47
C LYS A 95 6.70 10.94 3.28
N ASP A 96 6.81 12.09 2.62
CA ASP A 96 6.75 13.39 3.29
C ASP A 96 5.35 13.68 3.85
N LEU A 97 4.29 13.34 3.10
CA LEU A 97 2.91 13.44 3.57
C LEU A 97 2.69 12.59 4.83
N VAL A 98 3.11 11.32 4.81
CA VAL A 98 2.93 10.40 5.95
C VAL A 98 3.74 10.88 7.16
N ARG A 99 4.97 11.37 6.96
CA ARG A 99 5.77 11.98 8.03
C ARG A 99 5.03 13.17 8.66
N ASN A 100 4.54 14.10 7.85
CA ASN A 100 3.82 15.26 8.36
C ASN A 100 2.54 14.85 9.12
N MET A 101 1.81 13.85 8.62
CA MET A 101 0.58 13.37 9.26
C MET A 101 0.81 12.77 10.66
N ILE A 102 1.93 12.09 10.90
CA ILE A 102 2.23 11.54 12.23
C ILE A 102 2.74 12.60 13.22
N GLU A 103 3.15 13.77 12.74
CA GLU A 103 3.55 14.92 13.56
C GLU A 103 2.35 15.79 13.98
N VAL A 104 1.22 15.71 13.27
CA VAL A 104 0.00 16.44 13.65
C VAL A 104 -0.49 15.95 15.01
N ASP A 105 -0.58 16.86 15.97
CA ASP A 105 -1.24 16.62 17.25
C ASP A 105 -2.74 16.87 17.10
N ILE A 106 -3.51 15.82 17.34
CA ILE A 106 -4.97 15.87 17.34
C ILE A 106 -5.38 15.90 18.81
N PRO A 107 -6.03 16.98 19.29
CA PRO A 107 -6.53 17.04 20.65
C PRO A 107 -7.41 15.81 20.93
N ALA A 108 -7.25 15.21 22.11
CA ALA A 108 -8.14 14.15 22.54
C ALA A 108 -9.58 14.68 22.52
N ARG A 109 -10.49 13.88 21.96
CA ARG A 109 -11.91 14.24 21.92
C ARG A 109 -12.42 14.18 23.36
N ASN A 110 -12.79 15.33 23.93
CA ASN A 110 -13.48 15.43 25.22
C ASN A 110 -14.80 14.64 25.19
#